data_AF-A0A3S7SXG1-F1
#
_entry.id   AF-A0A3S7SXG1-F1
#
_cell.length_a   1.000
_cell.length_b   1.000
_cell.length_c   1.000
_cell.angle_alpha   90.00
_cell.angle_beta   90.00
_cell.angle_gamma   90.00
#
_symmetry.space_group_name_H-M   'P 1'
#
loop_
_entity.id
_entity.type
_entity.pdbx_description
1 polymer ?
#
loop_
_entity_poly.entity_id
_entity_poly.type
_entity_poly.pdbx_seq_one_letter_code
_entity_poly.pdbx_strand_id
1 'polypeptide(L)'
;MATWMTLSLQDSSSPMMEQLIFFHDHTLLILTTIVALVSYIMGSLFFNTNINRNLLESQTIEMIWTITPAIILFFIAVPSLRLLYLMDEINNPAITLKTVGHQWYWSYEYSDFSNIEFDSYMIPLNEMENSSFRLLDVDNRITLPMNTHIRMIVTAADVLHSWTIPSIGVKVDATPGRLNQMGMLINRPGVFYGQCSEICGANHSFMPIVMESVKTNTFISWIS
;
A
#
# COMPACT_ATOMS: atom_id res chain seq x y z
N MET A 1 -9.75 6.34 -4.56
CA MET A 1 -8.62 7.27 -4.81
C MET A 1 -8.53 8.27 -3.67
N ALA A 2 -7.38 8.92 -3.51
CA ALA A 2 -7.26 10.02 -2.55
C ALA A 2 -8.17 11.18 -2.96
N THR A 3 -8.91 11.73 -1.99
CA THR A 3 -9.71 12.94 -2.17
C THR A 3 -8.98 14.14 -1.61
N TRP A 4 -9.50 15.33 -1.87
CA TRP A 4 -8.86 16.56 -1.44
C TRP A 4 -8.87 16.65 0.10
N MET A 5 -7.74 17.06 0.69
CA MET A 5 -7.60 17.24 2.13
C MET A 5 -7.81 15.95 2.96
N THR A 6 -7.59 14.76 2.38
CA THR A 6 -7.60 13.51 3.14
C THR A 6 -6.44 13.43 4.10
N LEU A 7 -6.74 13.23 5.39
CA LEU A 7 -5.75 12.97 6.44
C LEU A 7 -5.54 11.47 6.69
N SER A 8 -6.55 10.65 6.42
CA SER A 8 -6.53 9.21 6.64
C SER A 8 -6.02 8.44 5.42
N LEU A 9 -5.78 7.14 5.62
CA LEU A 9 -5.61 6.19 4.51
C LEU A 9 -6.85 6.17 3.62
N GLN A 10 -6.67 5.76 2.36
CA GLN A 10 -7.79 5.54 1.43
C GLN A 10 -8.69 4.40 1.93
N ASP A 11 -9.98 4.47 1.63
CA ASP A 11 -10.93 3.41 1.96
C ASP A 11 -10.48 2.06 1.38
N SER A 12 -10.42 1.06 2.25
CA SER A 12 -10.02 -0.29 1.88
C SER A 12 -10.93 -0.92 0.82
N SER A 13 -10.31 -1.64 -0.11
CA SER A 13 -10.97 -2.50 -1.11
C SER A 13 -10.55 -3.97 -1.02
N SER A 14 -9.75 -4.36 -0.01
CA SER A 14 -9.32 -5.74 0.24
C SER A 14 -9.39 -6.07 1.74
N PRO A 15 -9.54 -7.35 2.13
CA PRO A 15 -9.49 -7.71 3.56
C PRO A 15 -8.13 -7.36 4.18
N MET A 16 -7.05 -7.47 3.38
CA MET A 16 -5.70 -7.18 3.85
C MET A 16 -5.52 -5.71 4.20
N MET A 17 -5.98 -4.81 3.33
CA MET A 17 -5.89 -3.36 3.59
C MET A 17 -6.76 -2.94 4.78
N GLU A 18 -7.89 -3.62 5.01
CA GLU A 18 -8.71 -3.37 6.20
C GLU A 18 -7.94 -3.72 7.49
N GLN A 19 -7.27 -4.88 7.51
CA GLN A 19 -6.41 -5.26 8.64
C GLN A 19 -5.22 -4.32 8.82
N LEU A 20 -4.64 -3.82 7.73
CA LEU A 20 -3.58 -2.81 7.79
C LEU A 20 -4.07 -1.49 8.39
N ILE A 21 -5.29 -1.04 8.08
CA ILE A 21 -5.88 0.16 8.68
C ILE A 21 -6.08 -0.05 10.19
N PHE A 22 -6.60 -1.21 10.62
CA PHE A 22 -6.73 -1.51 12.05
C PHE A 22 -5.39 -1.54 12.78
N PHE A 23 -4.36 -2.13 12.16
CA PHE A 23 -3.01 -2.14 12.72
C PHE A 23 -2.42 -0.73 12.78
N HIS A 24 -2.58 0.07 11.72
CA HIS A 24 -2.19 1.47 11.71
C HIS A 24 -2.82 2.24 12.88
N ASP A 25 -4.14 2.13 13.07
CA ASP A 25 -4.85 2.85 14.13
C ASP A 25 -4.42 2.39 15.53
N HIS A 26 -4.16 1.08 15.71
CA HIS A 26 -3.59 0.55 16.94
C HIS A 26 -2.21 1.15 17.24
N THR A 27 -1.32 1.20 16.25
CA THR A 27 0.01 1.81 16.43
C THR A 27 -0.06 3.31 16.65
N LEU A 28 -0.95 4.01 15.94
CA LEU A 28 -1.15 5.45 16.08
C LEU A 28 -1.66 5.82 17.48
N LEU A 29 -2.58 5.03 18.05
CA LEU A 29 -3.03 5.20 19.43
C LEU A 29 -1.86 5.11 20.41
N ILE A 30 -1.00 4.11 20.27
CA ILE A 30 0.18 3.95 21.13
C ILE A 30 1.13 5.16 20.97
N LEU A 31 1.46 5.55 19.74
CA LEU A 31 2.38 6.66 19.49
C LEU A 31 1.83 8.00 20.00
N THR A 32 0.54 8.26 19.80
CA THR A 32 -0.10 9.49 20.29
C THR A 32 -0.09 9.56 21.81
N THR A 33 -0.30 8.44 22.52
CA THR A 33 -0.19 8.42 24.00
C THR A 33 1.24 8.69 24.48
N ILE A 34 2.26 8.14 23.82
CA ILE A 34 3.67 8.41 24.14
C ILE A 34 4.00 9.88 23.91
N VAL A 35 3.64 10.43 22.74
CA VAL A 35 3.90 11.83 22.41
C VAL A 35 3.17 12.77 23.38
N ALA A 36 1.91 12.47 23.74
CA ALA A 36 1.16 13.24 24.73
C ALA A 36 1.83 13.20 26.12
N LEU A 37 2.29 12.03 26.57
CA LEU A 37 2.99 11.89 27.85
C LEU A 37 4.31 12.67 27.88
N VAL A 38 5.15 12.51 26.85
CA VAL A 38 6.44 13.19 26.77
C VAL A 38 6.28 14.70 26.65
N SER A 39 5.34 15.16 25.81
CA SER A 39 5.05 16.59 25.67
C SER A 39 4.50 17.19 26.96
N TYR A 40 3.68 16.46 27.71
CA TYR A 40 3.22 16.88 29.04
C TYR A 40 4.38 17.00 30.02
N ILE A 41 5.26 15.99 30.13
CA ILE A 41 6.42 16.03 31.03
C ILE A 41 7.32 17.21 30.67
N MET A 42 7.69 17.36 29.39
CA MET A 42 8.52 18.47 28.93
C MET A 42 7.87 19.83 29.19
N GLY A 43 6.57 19.96 28.91
CA GLY A 43 5.80 21.17 29.23
C GLY A 43 5.83 21.51 30.72
N SER A 44 5.64 20.51 31.58
CA SER A 44 5.64 20.69 33.04
C SER A 44 7.00 21.16 33.58
N LEU A 45 8.11 20.72 32.98
CA LEU A 45 9.46 21.12 33.38
C LEU A 45 9.71 22.62 33.13
N PHE A 46 9.13 23.23 32.08
CA PHE A 46 9.25 24.66 31.84
C PHE A 46 8.56 25.53 32.91
N PHE A 47 7.50 25.01 33.53
CA PHE A 47 6.74 25.73 34.56
C PHE A 47 7.15 25.35 35.99
N ASN A 48 8.02 24.36 36.15
CA ASN A 48 8.45 23.91 37.48
C ASN A 48 9.51 24.86 38.07
N THR A 49 9.22 25.41 39.24
CA THR A 49 10.13 26.31 39.96
C THR A 49 11.01 25.59 40.98
N ASN A 50 10.72 24.32 41.30
CA ASN A 50 11.45 23.56 42.30
C ASN A 50 12.79 23.06 41.75
N ILE A 51 13.88 23.33 42.47
CA ILE A 51 15.24 22.95 42.08
C ILE A 51 15.72 21.82 42.98
N ASN A 52 16.09 20.68 42.38
CA ASN A 52 16.81 19.61 43.06
C ASN A 52 18.10 19.26 42.30
N ARG A 53 19.26 19.56 42.88
CA ARG A 53 20.58 19.32 42.26
C ARG A 53 21.23 18.00 42.67
N ASN A 54 20.66 17.33 43.67
CA ASN A 54 21.26 16.14 44.28
C ASN A 54 20.75 14.83 43.65
N LEU A 55 19.77 14.89 42.75
CA LEU A 55 19.26 13.74 42.02
C LEU A 55 20.16 13.44 40.81
N LEU A 56 21.29 12.76 41.06
CA LEU A 56 22.25 12.40 40.01
C LEU A 56 21.98 11.02 39.40
N GLU A 57 21.52 10.06 40.21
CA GLU A 57 21.25 8.69 39.79
C GLU A 57 19.98 8.15 40.43
N SER A 58 19.24 7.34 39.68
CA SER A 58 18.08 6.61 40.20
C SER A 58 17.85 5.35 39.37
N GLN A 59 18.49 4.26 39.81
CA GLN A 59 18.41 2.96 39.14
C GLN A 59 16.98 2.43 39.00
N THR A 60 16.09 2.78 39.93
CA THR A 60 14.68 2.37 39.87
C THR A 60 13.94 3.04 38.71
N ILE A 61 14.21 4.32 38.42
CA ILE A 61 13.60 5.04 37.29
C ILE A 61 14.16 4.52 35.97
N GLU A 62 15.47 4.28 35.93
CA GLU A 62 16.12 3.68 34.75
C GLU A 62 15.50 2.34 34.38
N MET A 63 15.32 1.46 35.37
CA MET A 63 14.66 0.17 35.15
C MET A 63 13.23 0.34 34.60
N ILE A 64 12.45 1.28 35.14
CA ILE A 64 11.07 1.52 34.71
C ILE A 64 11.02 1.99 33.26
N TRP A 65 11.79 3.01 32.87
CA TRP A 65 11.78 3.54 31.50
C TRP A 65 12.43 2.60 30.49
N THR A 66 13.15 1.56 30.91
CA THR A 66 13.72 0.56 30.00
C THR A 66 12.74 -0.58 29.78
N ILE A 67 12.06 -1.05 30.82
CA ILE A 67 11.08 -2.15 30.73
C ILE A 67 9.80 -1.67 30.04
N THR A 68 9.33 -0.44 30.33
CA THR A 68 8.05 0.05 29.78
C THR A 68 8.03 0.14 28.24
N PRO A 69 9.03 0.70 27.53
CA PRO A 69 9.06 0.69 26.07
C PRO A 69 9.21 -0.72 25.48
N ALA A 70 9.93 -1.62 26.16
CA ALA A 70 10.07 -3.00 25.70
C ALA A 70 8.71 -3.72 25.66
N ILE A 71 7.88 -3.54 26.68
CA ILE A 71 6.51 -4.06 26.72
C ILE A 71 5.65 -3.43 25.62
N ILE A 72 5.76 -2.11 25.41
CA ILE A 72 5.01 -1.41 24.35
C ILE A 72 5.38 -1.96 22.95
N LEU A 73 6.68 -2.14 22.68
CA LEU A 73 7.15 -2.71 21.41
C LEU A 73 6.64 -4.13 21.19
N PHE A 74 6.55 -4.95 22.25
CA PHE A 74 5.96 -6.27 22.17
C PHE A 74 4.50 -6.21 21.69
N PHE A 75 3.69 -5.30 22.23
CA PHE A 75 2.29 -5.13 21.81
C PHE A 75 2.13 -4.65 20.37
N ILE A 76 3.09 -3.88 19.84
CA ILE A 76 3.11 -3.49 18.43
C ILE A 76 3.55 -4.68 17.54
N ALA A 77 4.56 -5.42 17.97
CA ALA A 77 5.19 -6.46 17.17
C ALA A 77 4.28 -7.67 16.93
N VAL A 78 3.50 -8.10 17.93
CA VAL A 78 2.62 -9.29 17.81
C VAL A 78 1.59 -9.17 16.67
N PRO A 79 0.74 -8.12 16.60
CA PRO A 79 -0.18 -7.97 15.47
C PRO A 79 0.55 -7.71 14.15
N SER A 80 1.68 -6.99 14.17
CA SER A 80 2.49 -6.74 12.97
C SER A 80 2.97 -8.04 12.32
N LEU A 81 3.60 -8.93 13.10
CA LEU A 81 4.09 -10.21 12.60
C LEU A 81 2.96 -11.10 12.13
N ARG A 82 1.82 -11.13 12.83
CA ARG A 82 0.64 -11.87 12.38
C ARG A 82 0.19 -11.43 10.98
N LEU A 83 0.11 -10.12 10.72
CA LEU A 83 -0.26 -9.61 9.40
C LEU A 83 0.77 -9.93 8.34
N LEU A 84 2.07 -9.86 8.67
CA LEU A 84 3.15 -10.23 7.77
C LEU A 84 2.98 -11.66 7.25
N TYR A 85 2.75 -12.63 8.13
CA TYR A 85 2.55 -14.02 7.73
C TYR A 85 1.27 -14.23 6.92
N LEU A 86 0.18 -13.52 7.25
CA LEU A 86 -1.07 -13.59 6.47
C LEU A 86 -0.93 -13.03 5.05
N MET A 87 -0.04 -12.05 4.83
CA MET A 87 0.23 -11.52 3.48
C MET A 87 1.04 -12.50 2.62
N ASP A 88 1.94 -13.25 3.23
CA ASP A 88 2.85 -14.16 2.52
C ASP A 88 2.15 -15.47 2.12
N GLU A 89 1.04 -15.82 2.78
CA GLU A 89 0.21 -16.98 2.42
C GLU A 89 -0.53 -16.76 1.10
N ILE A 90 -0.06 -17.44 0.05
CA ILE A 90 -0.71 -17.42 -1.27
C ILE A 90 -1.72 -18.56 -1.36
N ASN A 91 -2.99 -18.24 -1.12
CA ASN A 91 -4.11 -19.17 -1.29
C ASN A 91 -4.37 -19.43 -2.77
N ASN A 92 -4.42 -20.72 -3.16
CA ASN A 92 -4.78 -21.26 -4.48
C ASN A 92 -5.48 -20.24 -5.40
N PRO A 93 -4.72 -19.48 -6.20
CA PRO A 93 -5.26 -18.37 -6.96
C PRO A 93 -5.97 -18.89 -8.21
N ALA A 94 -7.09 -18.26 -8.55
CA ALA A 94 -7.90 -18.62 -9.70
C ALA A 94 -7.39 -18.00 -11.01
N ILE A 95 -6.68 -16.87 -10.91
CA ILE A 95 -6.18 -16.10 -12.06
C ILE A 95 -4.78 -15.59 -11.74
N THR A 96 -3.90 -15.62 -12.73
CA THR A 96 -2.58 -15.00 -12.70
C THR A 96 -2.56 -13.79 -13.64
N LEU A 97 -2.15 -12.64 -13.10
CA LEU A 97 -1.86 -11.43 -13.85
C LEU A 97 -0.36 -11.17 -13.75
N LYS A 98 0.33 -11.10 -14.89
CA LYS A 98 1.71 -10.62 -14.92
C LYS A 98 1.71 -9.14 -15.30
N THR A 99 2.53 -8.37 -14.61
CA THR A 99 2.69 -6.93 -14.78
C THR A 99 4.16 -6.63 -14.99
N VAL A 100 4.46 -5.92 -16.06
CA VAL A 100 5.83 -5.55 -16.45
C VAL A 100 5.95 -4.03 -16.48
N GLY A 101 6.88 -3.49 -15.70
CA GLY A 101 7.22 -2.06 -15.72
C GLY A 101 8.20 -1.73 -16.84
N HIS A 102 7.92 -0.62 -17.54
CA HIS A 102 8.76 -0.04 -18.60
C HIS A 102 8.87 1.49 -18.38
N GLN A 103 9.87 2.12 -18.96
CA GLN A 103 10.01 3.57 -19.07
C GLN A 103 9.13 4.10 -20.21
N TRP A 104 7.97 4.72 -19.98
CA TRP A 104 7.27 5.01 -18.72
C TRP A 104 5.80 4.61 -18.85
N TYR A 105 5.55 3.31 -18.79
CA TYR A 105 4.24 2.69 -18.92
C TYR A 105 4.25 1.30 -18.28
N TRP A 106 3.08 0.67 -18.19
CA TRP A 106 2.94 -0.70 -17.69
C TRP A 106 2.39 -1.59 -18.78
N SER A 107 2.93 -2.81 -18.93
CA SER A 107 2.30 -3.84 -19.74
C SER A 107 1.72 -4.94 -18.84
N TYR A 108 0.59 -5.49 -19.27
CA TYR A 108 -0.18 -6.48 -18.52
C TYR A 108 -0.41 -7.71 -19.38
N GLU A 109 -0.13 -8.88 -18.81
CA GLU A 109 -0.26 -10.18 -19.48
C GLU A 109 -1.21 -11.09 -18.69
N TYR A 110 -2.26 -11.57 -19.36
CA TYR A 110 -3.22 -12.57 -18.87
C TYR A 110 -2.90 -13.93 -19.49
N SER A 111 -1.96 -14.67 -18.90
CA SER A 111 -1.43 -15.93 -19.46
C SER A 111 -2.36 -17.13 -19.32
N ASP A 112 -3.31 -17.10 -18.37
CA ASP A 112 -4.15 -18.27 -18.05
C ASP A 112 -5.27 -18.50 -19.08
N PHE A 113 -5.49 -17.56 -20.00
CA PHE A 113 -6.57 -17.58 -20.99
C PHE A 113 -6.01 -17.57 -22.43
N SER A 114 -6.20 -16.46 -23.16
CA SER A 114 -5.87 -16.30 -24.58
C SER A 114 -4.56 -15.55 -24.83
N ASN A 115 -3.64 -15.52 -23.85
CA ASN A 115 -2.41 -14.71 -23.88
C ASN A 115 -2.70 -13.25 -24.27
N ILE A 116 -3.69 -12.64 -23.62
CA ILE A 116 -3.97 -11.22 -23.82
C ILE A 116 -2.82 -10.42 -23.21
N GLU A 117 -2.23 -9.56 -24.02
CA GLU A 117 -1.20 -8.61 -23.62
C GLU A 117 -1.58 -7.22 -24.13
N PHE A 118 -1.44 -6.21 -23.29
CA PHE A 118 -1.61 -4.82 -23.68
C PHE A 118 -0.76 -3.88 -22.83
N ASP A 119 -0.47 -2.73 -23.42
CA ASP A 119 0.20 -1.62 -22.74
C ASP A 119 -0.82 -0.64 -22.17
N SER A 120 -0.45 0.00 -21.08
CA SER A 120 -1.24 0.99 -20.34
C SER A 120 -0.41 2.26 -20.16
N TYR A 121 -0.79 3.29 -20.89
CA TYR A 121 -0.18 4.62 -20.89
C TYR A 121 -1.10 5.63 -20.21
N MET A 122 -0.50 6.64 -19.57
CA MET A 122 -1.23 7.80 -19.06
C MET A 122 -1.88 8.56 -20.22
N ILE A 123 -3.17 8.91 -20.09
CA ILE A 123 -3.84 9.75 -21.07
C ILE A 123 -3.23 11.17 -21.05
N PRO A 124 -2.75 11.70 -22.20
CA PRO A 124 -2.24 13.06 -22.28
C PRO A 124 -3.31 14.11 -21.93
N LEU A 125 -2.91 15.22 -21.30
CA LEU A 125 -3.82 16.30 -20.89
C LEU A 125 -4.71 16.85 -22.02
N ASN A 126 -4.23 16.82 -23.26
CA ASN A 126 -4.96 17.34 -24.42
C ASN A 126 -6.04 16.38 -24.92
N GLU A 127 -5.99 15.11 -24.54
CA GLU A 127 -6.92 14.05 -24.94
C GLU A 127 -7.88 13.66 -23.81
N MET A 128 -7.71 14.27 -22.63
CA MET A 128 -8.51 13.99 -21.46
C MET A 128 -9.97 14.46 -21.61
N GLU A 129 -10.90 13.58 -21.27
CA GLU A 129 -12.31 13.93 -21.09
C GLU A 129 -12.52 14.77 -19.81
N ASN A 130 -13.57 15.59 -19.75
CA ASN A 130 -13.88 16.42 -18.58
C ASN A 130 -14.10 15.63 -17.28
N SER A 131 -14.44 14.34 -17.38
CA SER A 131 -14.67 13.41 -16.27
C SER A 131 -13.41 12.69 -15.78
N SER A 132 -12.29 12.82 -16.51
CA SER A 132 -11.07 12.07 -16.24
C SER A 132 -10.19 12.74 -15.18
N PHE A 133 -9.39 11.92 -14.50
CA PHE A 133 -8.48 12.34 -13.45
C PHE A 133 -7.07 12.58 -13.97
N ARG A 134 -6.61 13.82 -13.77
CA ARG A 134 -5.30 14.29 -14.21
C ARG A 134 -4.19 13.42 -13.62
N LEU A 135 -3.29 12.93 -14.48
CA LEU A 135 -2.14 12.07 -14.14
C LEU A 135 -2.49 10.68 -13.59
N LEU A 136 -3.76 10.29 -13.58
CA LEU A 136 -4.21 9.03 -13.01
C LEU A 136 -4.88 8.12 -14.04
N ASP A 137 -5.67 8.68 -14.95
CA ASP A 137 -6.32 7.87 -15.98
C ASP A 137 -5.33 7.37 -17.04
N VAL A 138 -5.63 6.16 -17.52
CA VAL A 138 -4.88 5.42 -18.53
C VAL A 138 -5.80 5.05 -19.69
N ASP A 139 -5.20 4.81 -20.86
CA ASP A 139 -5.88 4.33 -22.06
C ASP A 139 -6.51 2.94 -21.87
N ASN A 140 -5.74 1.99 -21.33
CA ASN A 140 -6.16 0.61 -21.08
C ASN A 140 -6.07 0.29 -19.59
N ARG A 141 -7.21 -0.01 -18.98
CA ARG A 141 -7.32 -0.38 -17.56
C ARG A 141 -7.15 -1.89 -17.39
N ILE A 142 -6.59 -2.29 -16.26
CA ILE A 142 -6.57 -3.70 -15.85
C ILE A 142 -7.97 -4.09 -15.41
N THR A 143 -8.59 -5.09 -16.04
CA THR A 143 -9.89 -5.62 -15.60
C THR A 143 -9.67 -6.90 -14.79
N LEU A 144 -10.21 -6.97 -13.57
CA LEU A 144 -10.10 -8.15 -12.69
C LEU A 144 -11.44 -8.49 -12.03
N PRO A 145 -11.73 -9.77 -11.75
CA PRO A 145 -12.98 -10.15 -11.08
C PRO A 145 -12.90 -9.96 -9.56
N MET A 146 -13.91 -9.32 -8.99
CA MET A 146 -14.08 -9.19 -7.53
C MET A 146 -14.31 -10.56 -6.87
N ASN A 147 -14.01 -10.66 -5.57
CA ASN A 147 -14.17 -11.85 -4.73
C ASN A 147 -13.46 -13.11 -5.27
N THR A 148 -12.36 -12.93 -5.99
CA THR A 148 -11.51 -14.02 -6.48
C THR A 148 -10.07 -13.81 -6.01
N HIS A 149 -9.39 -14.90 -5.65
CA HIS A 149 -7.97 -14.87 -5.35
C HIS A 149 -7.20 -14.74 -6.66
N ILE A 150 -6.48 -13.64 -6.82
CA ILE A 150 -5.66 -13.36 -7.99
C ILE A 150 -4.19 -13.39 -7.54
N ARG A 151 -3.34 -14.02 -8.35
CA ARG A 151 -1.89 -13.98 -8.22
C ARG A 151 -1.36 -12.88 -9.11
N MET A 152 -0.68 -11.92 -8.54
CA MET A 152 0.07 -10.94 -9.29
C MET A 152 1.53 -11.36 -9.39
N ILE A 153 2.11 -11.28 -10.58
CA ILE A 153 3.54 -11.43 -10.82
C ILE A 153 4.07 -10.11 -11.36
N VAL A 154 4.96 -9.46 -10.63
CA VAL A 154 5.50 -8.13 -10.95
C VAL A 154 6.97 -8.23 -11.31
N THR A 155 7.34 -7.63 -12.44
CA THR A 155 8.73 -7.54 -12.91
C THR A 155 8.93 -6.27 -13.76
N ALA A 156 10.16 -6.02 -14.21
CA ALA A 156 10.47 -4.89 -15.08
C ALA A 156 11.31 -5.34 -16.28
N ALA A 157 11.17 -4.62 -17.40
CA ALA A 157 11.97 -4.85 -18.60
C ALA A 157 13.25 -4.01 -18.65
N ASP A 158 13.33 -2.91 -17.90
CA ASP A 158 14.42 -1.94 -17.96
C ASP A 158 15.06 -1.60 -16.60
N VAL A 159 14.46 -0.69 -15.83
CA VAL A 159 14.94 -0.19 -14.54
C VAL A 159 14.02 -0.64 -13.41
N LEU A 160 14.30 -0.21 -12.19
CA LEU A 160 13.41 -0.46 -11.06
C LEU A 160 12.12 0.35 -11.21
N HIS A 161 10.99 -0.30 -10.97
CA HIS A 161 9.68 0.32 -10.79
C HIS A 161 9.02 -0.26 -9.54
N SER A 162 7.84 0.22 -9.18
CA SER A 162 7.06 -0.38 -8.09
C SER A 162 5.58 -0.25 -8.36
N TRP A 163 4.92 -1.40 -8.53
CA TRP A 163 3.50 -1.47 -8.82
C TRP A 163 2.71 -1.30 -7.52
N THR A 164 1.89 -0.26 -7.44
CA THR A 164 1.24 0.13 -6.18
C THR A 164 -0.19 0.56 -6.40
N ILE A 165 -1.13 -0.05 -5.67
CA ILE A 165 -2.51 0.43 -5.51
C ILE A 165 -2.84 0.51 -4.02
N PRO A 166 -2.85 1.72 -3.43
CA PRO A 166 -2.98 1.92 -1.99
C PRO A 166 -4.29 1.38 -1.39
N SER A 167 -5.43 1.53 -2.08
CA SER A 167 -6.73 1.09 -1.54
C SER A 167 -6.83 -0.43 -1.36
N ILE A 168 -6.04 -1.20 -2.11
CA ILE A 168 -5.98 -2.67 -2.01
C ILE A 168 -4.84 -3.09 -1.06
N GLY A 169 -3.98 -2.16 -0.65
CA GLY A 169 -2.85 -2.43 0.24
C GLY A 169 -1.73 -3.19 -0.45
N VAL A 170 -1.57 -3.04 -1.78
CA VAL A 170 -0.54 -3.72 -2.56
C VAL A 170 0.51 -2.71 -3.01
N LYS A 171 1.77 -3.00 -2.69
CA LYS A 171 2.97 -2.36 -3.23
C LYS A 171 4.01 -3.46 -3.45
N VAL A 172 4.43 -3.65 -4.69
CA VAL A 172 5.42 -4.67 -5.06
C VAL A 172 6.41 -4.09 -6.05
N ASP A 173 7.69 -4.21 -5.73
CA ASP A 173 8.74 -3.70 -6.61
C ASP A 173 8.88 -4.55 -7.87
N ALA A 174 8.95 -3.87 -9.01
CA ALA A 174 9.20 -4.44 -10.31
C ALA A 174 10.70 -4.36 -10.57
N THR A 175 11.37 -5.52 -10.51
CA THR A 175 12.83 -5.63 -10.58
C THR A 175 13.23 -6.39 -11.84
N PRO A 176 14.12 -5.83 -12.69
CA PRO A 176 14.59 -6.54 -13.88
C PRO A 176 15.27 -7.86 -13.50
N GLY A 177 14.91 -8.93 -14.19
CA GLY A 177 15.45 -10.27 -13.94
C GLY A 177 14.90 -10.99 -12.71
N ARG A 178 13.87 -10.44 -12.04
CA ARG A 178 13.19 -11.08 -10.90
C ARG A 178 11.67 -11.01 -11.06
N LEU A 179 11.00 -12.12 -10.73
CA LEU A 179 9.54 -12.23 -10.70
C LEU A 179 9.07 -12.19 -9.24
N ASN A 180 8.54 -11.05 -8.80
CA ASN A 180 7.94 -10.93 -7.48
C ASN A 180 6.48 -11.37 -7.53
N GLN A 181 6.06 -12.19 -6.58
CA GLN A 181 4.69 -12.71 -6.53
C GLN A 181 3.96 -12.14 -5.31
N MET A 182 2.68 -11.78 -5.49
CA MET A 182 1.80 -11.34 -4.41
C MET A 182 0.38 -11.86 -4.63
N GLY A 183 -0.29 -12.28 -3.56
CA GLY A 183 -1.72 -12.61 -3.58
C GLY A 183 -2.57 -11.35 -3.41
N MET A 184 -3.65 -11.23 -4.16
CA MET A 184 -4.61 -10.14 -4.03
C MET A 184 -6.05 -10.64 -4.07
N LEU A 185 -6.92 -9.98 -3.31
CA LEU A 185 -8.35 -10.25 -3.25
C LEU A 185 -9.08 -8.91 -3.13
N ILE A 186 -10.07 -8.69 -3.99
CA ILE A 186 -10.81 -7.42 -4.07
C ILE A 186 -12.27 -7.66 -3.65
N ASN A 187 -12.75 -6.94 -2.64
CA ASN A 187 -14.06 -7.24 -2.02
C ASN A 187 -15.24 -6.52 -2.67
N ARG A 188 -14.99 -5.48 -3.47
CA ARG A 188 -16.04 -4.62 -4.02
C ARG A 188 -15.75 -4.22 -5.46
N PRO A 189 -16.78 -4.03 -6.29
CA PRO A 189 -16.60 -3.52 -7.64
C PRO A 189 -16.18 -2.05 -7.61
N GLY A 190 -15.52 -1.59 -8.67
CA GLY A 190 -15.13 -0.19 -8.82
C GLY A 190 -13.79 -0.01 -9.52
N VAL A 191 -13.37 1.25 -9.65
CA VAL A 191 -12.08 1.62 -10.25
C VAL A 191 -11.11 2.06 -9.15
N PHE A 192 -9.95 1.43 -9.10
CA PHE A 192 -8.88 1.67 -8.13
C PHE A 192 -7.66 2.24 -8.85
N TYR A 193 -7.05 3.24 -8.22
CA TYR A 193 -5.97 4.01 -8.80
C TYR A 193 -4.68 3.80 -8.01
N GLY A 194 -3.58 3.82 -8.73
CA GLY A 194 -2.23 3.62 -8.26
C GLY A 194 -1.22 4.42 -9.07
N GLN A 195 0.02 4.46 -8.59
CA GLN A 195 1.13 5.10 -9.29
C GLN A 195 2.41 4.31 -9.05
N CYS A 196 3.39 4.48 -9.95
CA CYS A 196 4.72 3.95 -9.72
C CYS A 196 5.32 4.56 -8.43
N SER A 197 5.81 3.71 -7.54
CA SER A 197 6.33 4.11 -6.22
C SER A 197 7.83 3.86 -6.05
N GLU A 198 8.57 3.78 -7.16
CA GLU A 198 10.04 3.65 -7.21
C GLU A 198 10.60 4.51 -8.35
N ILE A 199 11.70 5.23 -8.11
CA ILE A 199 12.21 6.23 -9.05
C ILE A 199 12.74 5.59 -10.34
N CYS A 200 12.09 5.89 -11.47
CA CYS A 200 12.37 5.23 -12.75
C CYS A 200 12.75 6.19 -13.91
N GLY A 201 13.07 7.45 -13.61
CA GLY A 201 13.56 8.43 -14.59
C GLY A 201 12.64 9.62 -14.82
N ALA A 202 12.74 10.24 -16.01
CA ALA A 202 12.13 11.55 -16.30
C ALA A 202 10.61 11.59 -16.11
N ASN A 203 9.90 10.55 -16.56
CA ASN A 203 8.44 10.49 -16.47
C ASN A 203 7.96 9.57 -15.34
N HIS A 204 8.74 9.43 -14.27
CA HIS A 204 8.37 8.62 -13.10
C HIS A 204 6.97 8.95 -12.54
N SER A 205 6.59 10.24 -12.52
CA SER A 205 5.27 10.68 -12.05
C SER A 205 4.12 10.46 -13.04
N PHE A 206 4.39 9.95 -14.25
CA PHE A 206 3.45 9.90 -15.37
C PHE A 206 3.18 8.48 -15.89
N MET A 207 3.34 7.48 -15.02
CA MET A 207 3.00 6.08 -15.30
C MET A 207 2.05 5.52 -14.24
N PRO A 208 0.78 6.00 -14.23
CA PRO A 208 -0.22 5.57 -13.27
C PRO A 208 -0.68 4.13 -13.55
N ILE A 209 -1.41 3.60 -12.58
CA ILE A 209 -1.99 2.26 -12.62
C ILE A 209 -3.48 2.42 -12.37
N VAL A 210 -4.31 1.84 -13.23
CA VAL A 210 -5.76 1.82 -13.03
C VAL A 210 -6.27 0.39 -13.16
N MET A 211 -6.97 -0.06 -12.13
CA MET A 211 -7.61 -1.36 -12.10
C MET A 211 -9.12 -1.18 -11.94
N GLU A 212 -9.87 -1.87 -12.79
CA GLU A 212 -11.30 -2.05 -12.67
C GLU A 212 -11.63 -3.43 -12.10
N SER A 213 -12.31 -3.44 -10.95
CA SER A 213 -12.87 -4.64 -10.36
C SER A 213 -14.32 -4.81 -10.80
N VAL A 214 -14.60 -5.91 -11.48
CA VAL A 214 -15.93 -6.20 -12.05
C VAL A 214 -16.50 -7.51 -11.50
N LYS A 215 -17.76 -7.81 -11.81
CA LYS A 215 -18.33 -9.13 -11.53
C LYS A 215 -17.69 -10.19 -12.43
N THR A 216 -17.59 -11.42 -11.95
CA THR A 216 -16.97 -12.54 -12.69
C THR A 216 -17.55 -12.73 -14.09
N ASN A 217 -18.88 -12.61 -14.27
CA ASN A 217 -19.50 -12.75 -15.60
C ASN A 217 -19.05 -11.65 -16.57
N THR A 218 -18.90 -10.41 -16.09
CA THR A 218 -18.42 -9.27 -16.89
C THR A 218 -16.95 -9.45 -17.26
N PHE A 219 -16.15 -9.96 -16.32
CA PHE A 219 -14.76 -10.31 -16.60
C PHE A 219 -14.65 -11.40 -17.67
N ILE A 220 -15.47 -12.46 -17.57
CA ILE A 220 -15.51 -13.54 -18.57
C ILE A 220 -15.92 -13.01 -19.96
N SER A 221 -16.88 -12.09 -20.04
CA SER A 221 -17.24 -11.48 -21.33
C SER A 221 -16.19 -10.52 -21.87
N TRP A 222 -15.35 -9.95 -21.01
CA TRP A 222 -14.29 -9.03 -21.41
C TRP A 222 -13.05 -9.77 -21.90
N ILE A 223 -12.74 -10.93 -21.29
CA ILE A 223 -11.57 -11.75 -21.64
C ILE A 223 -11.82 -12.63 -22.89
N SER A 224 -13.08 -12.84 -23.28
CA SER A 224 -13.49 -13.66 -24.43
C SER A 224 -13.55 -12.86 -25.74
#